data_AF-A0A1G5QSY4-F1
#
_entry.id   AF-A0A1G5QSY4-F1
#
_cell.length_a   1.000
_cell.length_b   1.000
_cell.length_c   1.000
_cell.angle_alpha   90.00
_cell.angle_beta   90.00
_cell.angle_gamma   90.00
#
_symmetry.space_group_name_H-M   'P 1'
#
loop_
_entity.id
_entity.type
_entity.pdbx_description
1 polymer ?
#
loop_
_entity_poly.entity_id
_entity_poly.type
_entity_poly.pdbx_seq_one_letter_code
_entity_poly.pdbx_strand_id
1 'polypeptide(L)'
;MLNGLKRSLVTLNSVTQERAARLVKMASELALHPGKSVVKSSLSPASMEGAYRFIRNDNIASKDIAEAGFTATANQIEQYPLLLALEDTTTLSYQHHSIRKELGHVNQGNRWRGFFAHSILLYAPDKNDLVGLIE
;
A
#
# COMPACT_ATOMS: atom_id res chain seq x y z
N MET A 1 -11.45 -5.53 -6.31
CA MET A 1 -10.38 -4.70 -5.71
C MET A 1 -9.49 -4.02 -6.74
N LEU A 2 -8.74 -4.76 -7.60
CA LEU A 2 -7.73 -4.19 -8.51
C LEU A 2 -8.28 -3.23 -9.59
N ASN A 3 -9.47 -3.50 -10.14
CA ASN A 3 -10.16 -2.58 -11.05
C ASN A 3 -10.58 -1.26 -10.36
N GLY A 4 -10.93 -1.34 -9.06
CA GLY A 4 -11.21 -0.17 -8.23
C GLY A 4 -9.96 0.67 -8.00
N LEU A 5 -8.84 0.01 -7.67
CA LEU A 5 -7.54 0.66 -7.49
C LEU A 5 -7.08 1.42 -8.74
N LYS A 6 -7.19 0.80 -9.94
CA LYS A 6 -6.87 1.47 -11.22
C LYS A 6 -7.71 2.73 -11.42
N ARG A 7 -9.01 2.66 -11.10
CA ARG A 7 -9.95 3.77 -11.26
C ARG A 7 -9.62 4.90 -10.28
N SER A 8 -9.45 4.59 -8.99
CA SER A 8 -9.11 5.58 -7.96
C SER A 8 -7.78 6.30 -8.24
N LEU A 9 -6.75 5.57 -8.66
CA LEU A 9 -5.43 6.15 -8.99
C LEU A 9 -5.45 7.12 -10.16
N VAL A 10 -6.26 6.84 -11.20
CA VAL A 10 -6.36 7.71 -12.37
C VAL A 10 -7.21 8.95 -12.06
N THR A 11 -8.13 8.87 -11.09
CA THR A 11 -8.93 10.02 -10.63
C THR A 11 -8.11 10.98 -9.76
N LEU A 12 -7.06 10.50 -9.10
CA LEU A 12 -6.05 11.37 -8.49
C LEU A 12 -5.18 11.95 -9.61
N ASN A 13 -5.37 13.23 -9.94
CA ASN A 13 -4.76 13.96 -11.07
C ASN A 13 -3.21 13.94 -11.12
N SER A 14 -2.52 13.30 -10.16
CA SER A 14 -1.07 13.19 -10.06
C SER A 14 -0.45 11.96 -10.74
N VAL A 15 -1.24 10.95 -11.17
CA VAL A 15 -0.71 9.68 -11.71
C VAL A 15 -1.16 9.44 -13.16
N THR A 16 -0.20 9.25 -14.07
CA THR A 16 -0.50 8.91 -15.48
C THR A 16 -1.14 7.53 -15.61
N GLN A 17 -1.93 7.31 -16.68
CA GLN A 17 -2.61 6.04 -16.92
C GLN A 17 -1.63 4.85 -17.01
N GLU A 18 -0.45 5.05 -17.58
CA GLU A 18 0.60 4.02 -17.66
C GLU A 18 1.16 3.66 -16.27
N ARG A 19 1.34 4.66 -15.39
CA ARG A 19 1.82 4.45 -14.02
C ARG A 19 0.77 3.72 -13.19
N ALA A 20 -0.50 4.13 -13.30
CA ALA A 20 -1.60 3.43 -12.64
C ALA A 20 -1.71 1.97 -13.12
N ALA A 21 -1.56 1.71 -14.43
CA ALA A 21 -1.54 0.35 -14.96
C ALA A 21 -0.37 -0.49 -14.41
N ARG A 22 0.81 0.12 -14.27
CA ARG A 22 1.99 -0.53 -13.70
C ARG A 22 1.82 -0.85 -12.22
N LEU A 23 1.24 0.06 -11.45
CA LEU A 23 0.90 -0.18 -10.04
C LEU A 23 -0.07 -1.36 -9.90
N VAL A 24 -1.15 -1.37 -10.67
CA VAL A 24 -2.14 -2.46 -10.65
C VAL A 24 -1.47 -3.79 -11.00
N LYS A 25 -0.61 -3.83 -12.04
CA LYS A 25 0.12 -5.03 -12.41
C LYS A 25 1.03 -5.52 -11.28
N MET A 26 1.87 -4.63 -10.73
CA MET A 26 2.78 -4.96 -9.62
C MET A 26 2.01 -5.44 -8.39
N ALA A 27 0.95 -4.74 -7.98
CA ALA A 27 0.12 -5.11 -6.84
C ALA A 27 -0.56 -6.47 -7.05
N SER A 28 -1.03 -6.77 -8.26
CA SER A 28 -1.59 -8.08 -8.61
C SER A 28 -0.56 -9.20 -8.47
N GLU A 29 0.65 -9.00 -9.00
CA GLU A 29 1.72 -9.99 -8.93
C GLU A 29 2.18 -10.27 -7.49
N LEU A 30 2.25 -9.21 -6.65
CA LEU A 30 2.55 -9.33 -5.22
C LEU A 30 1.42 -10.03 -4.46
N ALA A 31 0.15 -9.71 -4.75
CA ALA A 31 -1.01 -10.32 -4.10
C ALA A 31 -1.18 -11.81 -4.44
N LEU A 32 -0.80 -12.23 -5.64
CA LEU A 32 -0.75 -13.65 -6.02
C LEU A 32 0.36 -14.42 -5.29
N HIS A 33 1.36 -13.73 -4.74
CA HIS A 33 2.51 -14.34 -4.07
C HIS A 33 2.83 -13.67 -2.72
N PRO A 34 1.91 -13.71 -1.73
CA PRO A 34 2.13 -13.05 -0.44
C PRO A 34 3.43 -13.50 0.23
N GLY A 35 4.17 -12.55 0.78
CA GLY A 35 5.43 -12.81 1.49
C GLY A 35 6.64 -13.13 0.60
N LYS A 36 6.49 -13.24 -0.73
CA LYS A 36 7.62 -13.40 -1.65
C LYS A 36 8.24 -12.04 -2.02
N SER A 37 9.55 -12.04 -2.29
CA SER A 37 10.26 -10.87 -2.82
C SER A 37 9.75 -10.46 -4.21
N VAL A 38 9.89 -9.19 -4.60
CA VAL A 38 9.54 -8.67 -5.94
C VAL A 38 10.02 -9.60 -7.06
N VAL A 39 11.28 -10.03 -7.03
CA VAL A 39 11.88 -10.97 -7.99
C VAL A 39 11.09 -12.28 -8.14
N LYS A 40 10.65 -12.85 -7.01
CA LYS A 40 9.94 -14.14 -6.96
C LYS A 40 8.44 -14.01 -7.23
N SER A 41 7.89 -12.80 -7.12
CA SER A 41 6.49 -12.51 -7.39
C SER A 41 6.26 -12.11 -8.85
N SER A 42 7.28 -11.56 -9.51
CA SER A 42 7.20 -11.12 -10.91
C SER A 42 7.10 -12.27 -11.90
N LEU A 43 6.19 -12.12 -12.88
CA LEU A 43 5.91 -13.14 -13.89
C LEU A 43 6.87 -13.12 -15.10
N SER A 44 7.68 -12.07 -15.23
CA SER A 44 8.69 -11.96 -16.29
C SER A 44 9.81 -10.97 -15.92
N PRO A 45 10.99 -11.03 -16.56
CA PRO A 45 12.06 -10.06 -16.35
C PRO A 45 11.62 -8.60 -16.60
N ALA A 46 10.78 -8.38 -17.62
CA ALA A 46 10.23 -7.06 -17.90
C ALA A 46 9.29 -6.57 -16.77
N SER A 47 8.52 -7.48 -16.16
CA SER A 47 7.67 -7.13 -15.02
C SER A 47 8.49 -6.78 -13.78
N MET A 48 9.54 -7.56 -13.52
CA MET A 48 10.48 -7.33 -12.43
C MET A 48 11.15 -5.96 -12.53
N GLU A 49 11.74 -5.65 -13.69
CA GLU A 49 12.36 -4.34 -13.92
C GLU A 49 11.33 -3.20 -13.84
N GLY A 50 10.12 -3.44 -14.35
CA GLY A 50 9.00 -2.52 -14.24
C GLY A 50 8.61 -2.21 -12.79
N ALA A 51 8.54 -3.23 -11.93
CA ALA A 51 8.22 -3.09 -10.51
C ALA A 51 9.31 -2.30 -9.77
N TYR A 52 10.59 -2.64 -9.97
CA TYR A 52 11.69 -1.88 -9.36
C TYR A 52 11.73 -0.43 -9.82
N ARG A 53 11.51 -0.17 -11.12
CA ARG A 53 11.40 1.21 -11.65
C ARG A 53 10.22 1.96 -11.05
N PHE A 54 9.10 1.28 -10.79
CA PHE A 54 7.93 1.91 -10.19
C PHE A 54 8.19 2.28 -8.72
N ILE A 55 8.74 1.36 -7.92
CA ILE A 55 9.02 1.56 -6.49
C ILE A 55 9.98 2.73 -6.25
N ARG A 56 10.96 2.93 -7.14
CA ARG A 56 11.97 4.01 -7.04
C ARG A 56 11.61 5.30 -7.79
N ASN A 57 10.35 5.47 -8.21
CA ASN A 57 9.96 6.60 -9.04
C ASN A 57 9.53 7.80 -8.19
N ASP A 58 10.40 8.81 -8.11
CA ASP A 58 10.15 10.04 -7.35
C ASP A 58 8.96 10.86 -7.87
N ASN A 59 8.46 10.57 -9.08
CA ASN A 59 7.27 11.22 -9.64
C ASN A 59 5.95 10.58 -9.19
N ILE A 60 5.99 9.63 -8.25
CA ILE A 60 4.81 8.98 -7.69
C ILE A 60 4.89 9.08 -6.17
N ALA A 61 4.02 9.91 -5.58
CA ALA A 61 3.95 10.01 -4.14
C ALA A 61 3.29 8.76 -3.54
N SER A 62 3.89 8.21 -2.48
CA SER A 62 3.31 7.08 -1.75
C SER A 62 1.93 7.39 -1.17
N LYS A 63 1.68 8.66 -0.79
CA LYS A 63 0.38 9.14 -0.33
C LYS A 63 -0.71 8.96 -1.39
N ASP A 64 -0.42 9.21 -2.67
CA ASP A 64 -1.40 9.05 -3.75
C ASP A 64 -1.80 7.58 -3.93
N ILE A 65 -0.86 6.66 -3.68
CA ILE A 65 -1.12 5.22 -3.70
C ILE A 65 -2.05 4.82 -2.54
N ALA A 66 -1.76 5.31 -1.34
CA ALA A 66 -2.57 5.06 -0.15
C ALA A 66 -3.99 5.62 -0.33
N GLU A 67 -4.11 6.88 -0.74
CA GLU A 67 -5.39 7.57 -0.98
C GLU A 67 -6.26 6.85 -2.01
N ALA A 68 -5.66 6.33 -3.08
CA ALA A 68 -6.41 5.54 -4.06
C ALA A 68 -6.95 4.23 -3.48
N GLY A 69 -6.19 3.60 -2.58
CA GLY A 69 -6.63 2.44 -1.80
C GLY A 69 -7.79 2.81 -0.87
N PHE A 70 -7.65 3.89 -0.10
CA PHE A 70 -8.68 4.37 0.83
C PHE A 70 -9.97 4.75 0.10
N THR A 71 -9.86 5.46 -1.03
CA THR A 71 -10.99 5.78 -1.90
C THR A 71 -11.66 4.51 -2.43
N ALA A 72 -10.90 3.46 -2.76
CA ALA A 72 -11.46 2.19 -3.18
C ALA A 72 -12.25 1.50 -2.05
N THR A 73 -11.77 1.58 -0.80
CA THR A 73 -12.50 1.13 0.39
C THR A 73 -13.77 1.97 0.61
N ALA A 74 -13.66 3.30 0.59
CA ALA A 74 -14.77 4.23 0.80
C ALA A 74 -15.92 4.01 -0.19
N ASN A 75 -15.61 3.71 -1.45
CA ASN A 75 -16.62 3.39 -2.47
C ASN A 75 -17.39 2.09 -2.21
N GLN A 76 -16.97 1.27 -1.25
CA GLN A 76 -17.59 0.00 -0.91
C GLN A 76 -18.40 0.06 0.39
N ILE A 77 -18.34 1.16 1.16
CA ILE A 77 -18.88 1.17 2.52
C ILE A 77 -20.40 1.27 2.58
N GLU A 78 -21.06 1.84 1.57
CA GLU A 78 -22.51 2.08 1.55
C GLU A 78 -23.34 0.80 1.69
N GLN A 79 -22.78 -0.36 1.36
CA GLN A 79 -23.45 -1.65 1.49
C GLN A 79 -23.46 -2.21 2.93
N TYR A 80 -22.78 -1.56 3.87
CA TYR A 80 -22.67 -1.99 5.27
C TYR A 80 -23.44 -1.02 6.18
N PRO A 81 -24.47 -1.47 6.91
CA PRO A 81 -25.26 -0.59 7.78
C PRO A 81 -24.50 -0.16 9.04
N LEU A 82 -23.52 -0.96 9.47
CA LEU A 82 -22.66 -0.70 10.62
C LEU A 82 -21.22 -1.06 10.27
N LEU A 83 -20.29 -0.16 10.63
CA LEU A 83 -18.87 -0.35 10.50
C LEU A 83 -18.17 0.04 11.80
N LEU A 84 -17.16 -0.73 12.17
CA LEU A 84 -16.22 -0.41 13.24
C LEU A 84 -14.92 0.09 12.61
N ALA A 85 -14.46 1.25 13.04
CA ALA A 85 -13.15 1.79 12.68
C ALA A 85 -12.13 1.38 13.75
N LEU A 86 -11.30 0.39 13.43
CA LEU A 86 -10.26 -0.10 14.32
C LEU A 86 -9.00 0.73 14.08
N GLU A 87 -8.62 1.51 15.08
CA GLU A 87 -7.47 2.42 15.03
C GLU A 87 -6.35 1.90 15.94
N ASP A 88 -5.14 1.77 15.40
CA ASP A 88 -3.95 1.43 16.16
C ASP A 88 -2.70 1.97 15.47
N THR A 89 -1.59 2.01 16.20
CA THR A 89 -0.29 2.44 15.70
C THR A 89 0.73 1.32 15.84
N THR A 90 1.31 0.91 14.71
CA THR A 90 2.41 -0.05 14.68
C THR A 90 3.71 0.58 14.22
N THR A 91 4.81 -0.16 14.34
CA THR A 91 6.15 0.30 13.96
C THR A 91 6.68 -0.51 12.79
N LEU A 92 7.08 0.16 11.71
CA LEU A 92 7.85 -0.45 10.61
C LEU A 92 9.34 -0.26 10.86
N SER A 93 10.03 -1.33 11.26
CA SER A 93 11.43 -1.31 11.72
C SER A 93 12.40 -1.98 10.73
N TYR A 94 13.51 -1.31 10.45
CA TYR A 94 14.56 -1.75 9.54
C TYR A 94 15.94 -1.69 10.22
N GLN A 95 16.85 -2.58 9.82
CA GLN A 95 18.24 -2.61 10.32
C GLN A 95 19.29 -2.31 9.25
N HIS A 96 18.92 -2.30 7.98
CA HIS A 96 19.90 -2.22 6.90
C HIS A 96 20.61 -0.86 6.94
N HIS A 97 21.94 -0.88 6.89
CA HIS A 97 22.76 0.31 7.13
C HIS A 97 22.54 1.42 6.09
N SER A 98 22.13 1.08 4.86
CA SER A 98 21.98 2.03 3.75
C SER A 98 20.88 3.07 4.00
N ILE A 99 19.77 2.67 4.62
CA ILE A 99 18.59 3.54 4.84
C ILE A 99 18.57 4.15 6.24
N ARG A 100 19.57 3.85 7.07
CA ARG A 100 19.60 4.21 8.49
C ARG A 100 19.57 5.73 8.74
N LYS A 101 20.15 6.52 7.83
CA LYS A 101 20.20 7.98 7.93
C LYS A 101 18.91 8.66 7.45
N GLU A 102 18.09 7.94 6.69
CA GLU A 102 16.85 8.43 6.09
C GLU A 102 15.63 8.14 6.97
N LEU A 103 15.79 7.29 8.00
CA LEU A 103 14.72 6.81 8.86
C LEU A 103 14.82 7.35 10.29
N GLY A 104 13.65 7.48 10.94
CA GLY A 104 13.51 7.99 12.30
C GLY A 104 13.86 6.98 13.39
N HIS A 105 13.85 7.48 14.63
CA HIS A 105 13.95 6.65 15.83
C HIS A 105 12.61 6.00 16.15
N VAL A 106 12.62 4.68 16.36
CA VAL A 106 11.43 3.90 16.78
C VAL A 106 11.63 3.17 18.11
N ASN A 107 12.84 3.22 18.66
CA ASN A 107 13.19 2.74 19.98
C ASN A 107 14.38 3.54 20.54
N GLN A 108 14.78 3.21 21.76
CA GLN A 108 15.92 3.86 22.44
C GLN A 108 17.29 3.48 21.83
N GLY A 109 17.33 2.50 20.91
CA GLY A 109 18.55 2.02 20.29
C GLY A 109 18.89 2.71 18.98
N ASN A 110 20.11 2.46 18.50
CA ASN A 110 20.60 3.02 17.25
C ASN A 110 20.60 1.98 16.09
N ARG A 111 20.41 0.69 16.42
CA ARG A 111 20.44 -0.43 15.46
C ARG A 111 19.19 -0.54 14.59
N TRP A 112 18.04 -0.21 15.15
CA TRP A 112 16.76 -0.24 14.45
C TRP A 112 16.30 1.18 14.17
N ARG A 113 15.88 1.43 12.93
CA ARG A 113 15.31 2.69 12.47
C ARG A 113 14.02 2.42 11.75
N GLY A 114 13.14 3.40 11.68
CA GLY A 114 11.83 3.17 11.09
C GLY A 114 10.92 4.38 11.19
N PHE A 115 9.63 4.08 11.11
CA PHE A 115 8.56 5.05 11.31
C PHE A 115 7.34 4.34 11.91
N PHE A 116 6.47 5.15 12.51
CA PHE A 116 5.17 4.70 12.99
C PHE A 116 4.19 4.69 11.82
N ALA A 117 3.45 3.60 11.69
CA ALA A 117 2.32 3.49 10.80
C ALA A 117 1.07 3.53 11.68
N HIS A 118 0.42 4.69 11.70
CA HIS A 118 -0.91 4.85 12.25
C HIS A 118 -1.90 4.46 11.16
N SER A 119 -2.87 3.61 11.48
CA SER A 119 -3.80 3.11 10.48
C SER A 119 -5.19 2.90 11.05
N ILE A 120 -6.20 3.06 10.19
CA ILE A 120 -7.59 2.77 10.50
C ILE A 120 -8.11 1.68 9.56
N LEU A 121 -8.56 0.57 10.14
CA LEU A 121 -9.12 -0.58 9.44
C LEU A 121 -10.62 -0.69 9.68
N LEU A 122 -11.41 -0.70 8.61
CA LEU A 122 -12.87 -0.87 8.68
C LEU A 122 -13.26 -2.35 8.74
N TYR A 123 -14.10 -2.67 9.72
CA TYR A 123 -14.68 -4.01 9.92
C TYR A 123 -16.20 -3.93 10.01
N ALA A 124 -16.90 -4.81 9.28
CA ALA A 124 -18.35 -4.91 9.28
C ALA A 124 -18.80 -6.13 10.13
N PRO A 125 -19.22 -5.92 11.38
CA PRO A 125 -19.54 -7.02 12.29
C PRO A 125 -20.70 -7.88 11.81
N ASP A 126 -21.73 -7.27 11.21
CA ASP A 126 -22.93 -7.99 10.77
C ASP A 126 -22.64 -8.99 9.65
N LYS A 127 -21.63 -8.72 8.81
CA LYS A 127 -21.21 -9.60 7.72
C LYS A 127 -19.94 -10.38 8.03
N ASN A 128 -19.33 -10.17 9.20
CA ASN A 128 -18.02 -10.68 9.58
C ASN A 128 -16.96 -10.43 8.48
N ASP A 129 -16.91 -9.19 7.99
CA ASP A 129 -16.14 -8.81 6.81
C ASP A 129 -15.14 -7.69 7.12
N LEU A 130 -13.93 -7.82 6.55
CA LEU A 130 -12.86 -6.84 6.69
C LEU A 130 -12.87 -5.98 5.42
N VAL A 131 -13.39 -4.76 5.54
CA VAL A 131 -13.71 -3.92 4.40
C VAL A 131 -12.45 -3.32 3.79
N GLY A 132 -11.56 -2.79 4.63
CA GLY A 132 -10.27 -2.27 4.17
C GLY A 132 -9.76 -1.07 4.98
N LEU A 133 -8.60 -0.57 4.59
CA LEU A 133 -7.98 0.60 5.20
C LEU A 133 -8.65 1.89 4.70
N ILE A 134 -8.72 2.88 5.58
CA ILE A 134 -9.15 4.26 5.25
C ILE A 134 -8.14 5.33 5.68
N GLU A 135 -7.12 4.95 6.44
CA GLU A 135 -5.95 5.76 6.81
C GLU A 135 -4.75 4.84 7.09
#